data_AF-A0A7J4GV83-F1
#
_entry.id   AF-A0A7J4GV83-F1
#
_cell.length_a   1.000
_cell.length_b   1.000
_cell.length_c   1.000
_cell.angle_alpha   90.00
_cell.angle_beta   90.00
_cell.angle_gamma   90.00
#
_symmetry.space_group_name_H-M   'P 1'
#
loop_
_entity.id
_entity.type
_entity.pdbx_description
1 polymer ?
#
loop_
_entity_poly.entity_id
_entity_poly.type
_entity_poly.pdbx_seq_one_letter_code
_entity_poly.pdbx_strand_id
1 'polypeptide(L)'
;MSDWINCGDCDKQFEINQVFHRDLGYCSSCRRDMAAPDLELICAAEGAVAGYGDGRISRRDIQDIIAIVHGTGWFSPVEKATLEHIYDNYRFTKLAGQIYHSELEAWPQKS
;
A
#
# COMPACT_ATOMS: atom_id res chain seq x y z
N MET A 1 12.08 -14.22 -1.03
CA MET A 1 11.52 -14.46 -2.38
C MET A 1 11.21 -13.09 -2.93
N SER A 2 11.66 -12.79 -4.15
CA SER A 2 11.44 -11.48 -4.76
C SER A 2 10.07 -11.48 -5.41
N ASP A 3 9.14 -10.72 -4.84
CA ASP A 3 7.82 -10.53 -5.43
C ASP A 3 7.94 -9.43 -6.49
N TRP A 4 7.48 -9.74 -7.70
CA TRP A 4 7.56 -8.86 -8.87
C TRP A 4 6.18 -8.29 -9.17
N ILE A 5 6.06 -6.97 -9.33
CA ILE A 5 4.85 -6.31 -9.82
C ILE A 5 4.98 -6.11 -11.33
N ASN A 6 3.94 -6.48 -12.07
CA ASN A 6 3.87 -6.26 -13.51
C ASN A 6 3.13 -4.95 -13.80
N CYS A 7 3.75 -4.08 -14.60
CA CYS A 7 3.13 -2.84 -15.07
C CYS A 7 1.97 -3.21 -16.01
N GLY A 8 0.74 -2.85 -15.66
CA GLY A 8 -0.45 -3.20 -16.45
C GLY A 8 -0.48 -2.58 -17.86
N ASP A 9 0.34 -1.55 -18.10
CA ASP A 9 0.39 -0.78 -19.35
C ASP A 9 1.72 -0.93 -20.11
N CYS A 10 2.69 -1.63 -19.53
CA CYS A 10 4.01 -1.82 -20.10
C CYS A 10 4.57 -3.17 -19.70
N ASP A 11 5.20 -3.93 -20.61
CA ASP A 11 5.75 -5.28 -20.33
C ASP A 11 6.95 -5.30 -19.34
N LYS A 12 7.05 -4.30 -18.46
CA LYS A 12 8.11 -4.17 -17.46
C LYS A 12 7.66 -4.81 -16.15
N GLN A 13 8.54 -5.64 -15.61
CA GLN A 13 8.45 -6.19 -14.27
C GLN A 13 9.34 -5.38 -13.33
N PHE A 14 8.82 -5.05 -12.15
CA PHE A 14 9.56 -4.35 -11.13
C PHE A 14 9.71 -5.23 -9.89
N GLU A 15 10.91 -5.30 -9.34
CA GLU A 15 11.15 -6.00 -8.09
C GLU A 15 10.60 -5.11 -6.95
N ILE A 16 9.63 -5.61 -6.17
CA ILE A 16 8.98 -4.86 -5.08
C ILE A 16 10.04 -4.21 -4.19
N ASN A 17 11.07 -4.97 -3.80
CA ASN A 17 12.13 -4.47 -2.93
C ASN A 17 12.95 -3.30 -3.51
N GLN A 18 13.06 -3.16 -4.84
CA GLN A 18 13.76 -2.04 -5.47
C GLN A 18 12.89 -0.78 -5.63
N VAL A 19 11.58 -0.95 -5.71
CA VAL A 19 10.60 0.16 -5.76
C VAL A 19 10.38 0.75 -4.36
N PHE A 20 10.48 -0.09 -3.32
CA PHE A 20 10.08 0.24 -1.95
C PHE A 20 11.25 0.21 -0.95
N HIS A 21 12.43 0.72 -1.34
CA HIS A 21 13.50 0.96 -0.37
C HIS A 21 13.17 2.18 0.51
N ARG A 22 12.77 1.91 1.76
CA ARG A 22 12.45 2.91 2.79
C ARG A 22 13.57 3.95 3.00
N ASP A 23 14.82 3.55 2.76
CA ASP A 23 16.01 4.37 2.97
C ASP A 23 16.29 5.33 1.80
N LEU A 24 15.75 5.04 0.61
CA LEU A 24 16.03 5.77 -0.62
C LEU A 24 14.84 6.62 -1.09
N GLY A 25 13.62 6.29 -0.65
CA GLY A 25 12.39 6.90 -1.14
C GLY A 25 12.14 6.61 -2.62
N TYR A 26 10.94 6.94 -3.11
CA TYR A 26 10.56 6.69 -4.50
C TYR A 26 11.42 7.49 -5.49
N CYS A 27 12.03 6.82 -6.47
CA CYS A 27 12.67 7.52 -7.59
C CYS A 27 11.61 8.24 -8.46
N SER A 28 12.01 9.33 -9.11
CA SER A 28 11.11 10.19 -9.89
C SER A 28 10.41 9.49 -11.06
N SER A 29 10.99 8.41 -11.60
CA SER A 29 10.36 7.61 -12.65
C SER A 29 9.28 6.70 -12.09
N CYS A 30 9.57 5.93 -11.02
CA CYS A 30 8.58 5.06 -10.38
C CYS A 30 7.34 5.84 -9.93
N ARG A 31 7.54 7.05 -9.40
CA ARG A 31 6.44 7.93 -8.97
C ARG A 31 5.58 8.45 -10.14
N ARG A 32 6.13 8.49 -11.35
CA ARG A 32 5.43 8.93 -12.57
C ARG A 32 4.60 7.81 -13.20
N ASP A 33 5.06 6.57 -13.01
CA ASP A 33 4.50 5.38 -13.65
C ASP A 33 3.57 4.59 -12.70
N MET A 34 3.53 4.91 -11.40
CA MET A 34 2.54 4.36 -10.47
C MET A 34 1.14 4.89 -10.79
N ALA A 35 0.14 4.01 -10.70
CA ALA A 35 -1.25 4.45 -10.74
C ALA A 35 -1.50 5.40 -9.55
N ALA A 36 -2.31 6.43 -9.78
CA ALA A 36 -2.64 7.41 -8.74
C ALA A 36 -3.08 6.77 -7.41
N PRO A 37 -3.90 5.70 -7.39
CA PRO A 37 -4.32 5.03 -6.16
C PRO A 37 -3.16 4.40 -5.38
N ASP A 38 -2.22 3.75 -6.06
CA ASP A 38 -1.06 3.10 -5.41
C ASP A 38 -0.13 4.12 -4.79
N LEU A 39 0.10 5.23 -5.49
CA LEU A 39 0.91 6.33 -4.98
C LEU A 39 0.25 6.97 -3.75
N GLU A 40 -1.07 7.16 -3.78
CA GLU A 40 -1.83 7.77 -2.69
C GLU A 40 -1.82 6.88 -1.43
N LEU A 41 -2.03 5.57 -1.60
CA LEU A 41 -1.93 4.54 -0.56
C LEU A 41 -0.61 4.61 0.19
N ILE A 42 0.46 4.63 -0.58
CA ILE A 42 1.83 4.67 -0.09
C ILE A 42 2.13 6.00 0.61
N CYS A 43 1.72 7.12 0.03
CA CYS A 43 1.92 8.44 0.65
C CYS A 43 1.18 8.54 1.98
N ALA A 44 0.00 7.93 2.08
CA ALA A 44 -0.75 7.86 3.34
C ALA A 44 -0.01 7.03 4.40
N ALA A 45 0.59 5.89 4.03
CA ALA A 45 1.38 5.07 4.95
C ALA A 45 2.66 5.80 5.42
N GLU A 46 3.39 6.44 4.52
CA GLU A 46 4.57 7.26 4.86
C GLU A 46 4.18 8.44 5.76
N GLY A 47 3.10 9.16 5.43
CA GLY A 47 2.58 10.27 6.23
C GLY A 47 2.16 9.83 7.64
N ALA A 48 1.53 8.67 7.77
CA ALA A 48 1.12 8.10 9.05
C ALA A 48 2.31 7.86 9.99
N VAL A 49 3.45 7.42 9.47
CA VAL A 49 4.65 7.13 10.28
C VAL A 49 5.63 8.30 10.39
N ALA A 50 5.54 9.31 9.51
CA ALA A 50 6.37 10.51 9.53
C ALA A 50 5.89 11.58 10.54
N GLY A 51 4.67 11.45 11.09
CA GLY A 51 4.06 12.41 12.01
C GLY A 51 4.46 12.29 13.49
N TYR A 52 3.68 12.95 14.36
CA TYR A 52 3.81 12.86 15.82
C TYR A 52 3.16 11.56 16.33
N GLY A 53 3.98 10.58 16.68
CA GLY A 53 3.53 9.28 17.18
C GLY A 53 4.71 8.34 17.48
N ASP A 54 4.42 7.06 17.69
CA ASP A 54 5.45 6.03 17.96
C ASP A 54 5.90 5.28 16.70
N GLY A 55 5.67 5.87 15.53
CA GLY A 55 6.05 5.31 14.23
C GLY A 55 5.22 4.10 13.80
N ARG A 56 4.00 3.95 14.34
CA ARG A 56 3.04 2.91 13.96
C ARG A 56 1.81 3.51 13.30
N ILE A 57 1.28 2.81 12.30
CA ILE A 57 -0.03 3.07 11.71
C ILE A 57 -1.09 2.85 12.79
N SER A 58 -1.80 3.92 13.12
CA SER A 58 -2.86 3.94 14.11
C SER A 58 -4.19 3.48 13.51
N ARG A 59 -5.21 3.35 14.37
CA ARG A 59 -6.58 3.07 13.91
C ARG A 59 -7.06 4.11 12.89
N ARG A 60 -6.76 5.39 13.13
CA ARG A 60 -7.21 6.48 12.26
C ARG A 60 -6.55 6.37 10.90
N ASP A 61 -5.24 6.18 10.90
CA ASP A 61 -4.43 6.11 9.68
C ASP A 61 -4.88 4.96 8.77
N ILE A 62 -5.13 3.77 9.33
CA ILE A 62 -5.58 2.65 8.51
C ILE A 62 -6.98 2.88 7.92
N GLN A 63 -7.87 3.58 8.63
CA GLN A 63 -9.18 3.94 8.09
C GLN A 63 -9.07 4.91 6.92
N ASP A 64 -8.17 5.90 7.04
CA ASP A 64 -7.90 6.85 5.97
C ASP A 64 -7.25 6.13 4.75
N ILE A 65 -6.32 5.21 4.99
CA ILE A 65 -5.70 4.35 3.96
C ILE A 65 -6.76 3.52 3.23
N ILE A 66 -7.64 2.83 3.96
CA ILE A 66 -8.70 1.99 3.36
C ILE A 66 -9.69 2.84 2.55
N ALA A 67 -10.01 4.04 3.02
CA ALA A 67 -10.93 4.94 2.35
C ALA A 67 -10.44 5.40 0.97
N ILE A 68 -9.12 5.60 0.80
CA ILE A 68 -8.51 5.87 -0.53
C ILE A 68 -8.93 4.79 -1.49
N VAL A 69 -8.78 3.54 -1.06
CA VAL A 69 -9.03 2.41 -1.91
C VAL A 69 -10.54 2.31 -2.17
N HIS A 70 -11.40 2.34 -1.15
CA HIS A 70 -12.87 2.29 -1.35
C HIS A 70 -13.39 3.39 -2.30
N GLY A 71 -12.76 4.58 -2.29
CA GLY A 71 -13.10 5.71 -3.16
C GLY A 71 -12.83 5.48 -4.66
N THR A 72 -11.99 4.51 -5.03
CA THR A 72 -11.68 4.20 -6.44
C THR A 72 -12.63 3.19 -7.08
N GLY A 73 -13.56 2.59 -6.30
CA GLY A 73 -14.58 1.66 -6.80
C GLY A 73 -14.29 0.16 -6.61
N TRP A 74 -13.18 -0.17 -5.92
CA TRP A 74 -12.71 -1.47 -5.41
C TRP A 74 -12.57 -2.73 -6.29
N PHE A 75 -11.46 -3.43 -5.95
CA PHE A 75 -11.02 -4.81 -6.25
C PHE A 75 -10.02 -5.03 -7.40
N SER A 76 -9.12 -4.09 -7.68
CA SER A 76 -7.96 -4.48 -8.51
C SER A 76 -6.97 -5.33 -7.69
N PRO A 77 -6.38 -6.37 -8.27
CA PRO A 77 -5.29 -7.12 -7.63
C PRO A 77 -4.06 -6.26 -7.31
N VAL A 78 -3.88 -5.12 -8.00
CA VAL A 78 -2.73 -4.23 -7.83
C VAL A 78 -2.83 -3.47 -6.51
N GLU A 79 -3.97 -2.82 -6.23
CA GLU A 79 -4.18 -2.08 -4.98
C GLU A 79 -4.13 -3.00 -3.76
N LYS A 80 -4.59 -4.26 -3.93
CA LYS A 80 -4.44 -5.29 -2.90
C LYS A 80 -2.97 -5.57 -2.59
N ALA A 81 -2.15 -5.78 -3.62
CA ALA A 81 -0.72 -6.01 -3.47
C ALA A 81 -0.02 -4.81 -2.81
N THR A 82 -0.44 -3.58 -3.12
CA THR A 82 0.05 -2.36 -2.47
C THR A 82 -0.29 -2.34 -0.97
N LEU A 83 -1.52 -2.73 -0.60
CA LEU A 83 -1.92 -2.85 0.81
C LEU A 83 -1.18 -3.96 1.55
N GLU A 84 -0.94 -5.12 0.92
CA GLU A 84 -0.08 -6.20 1.42
C GLU A 84 1.34 -5.71 1.67
N HIS A 85 1.90 -4.97 0.71
CA HIS A 85 3.21 -4.35 0.87
C HIS A 85 3.28 -3.40 2.07
N ILE A 86 2.27 -2.55 2.27
CA ILE A 86 2.21 -1.66 3.45
C ILE A 86 2.17 -2.48 4.74
N TYR A 87 1.40 -3.57 4.79
CA TYR A 87 1.32 -4.40 5.98
C TYR A 87 2.65 -5.06 6.34
N ASP A 88 3.39 -5.53 5.35
CA ASP A 88 4.68 -6.23 5.57
C ASP A 88 5.81 -5.28 5.99
N ASN A 89 5.75 -4.01 5.59
CA ASN A 89 6.86 -3.07 5.74
C ASN A 89 6.63 -1.99 6.81
N TYR A 90 5.40 -1.82 7.28
CA TYR A 90 5.04 -0.82 8.28
C TYR A 90 4.62 -1.48 9.58
N ARG A 91 4.83 -0.77 10.69
CA ARG A 91 4.39 -1.24 12.00
C ARG A 91 2.96 -0.77 12.24
N PHE A 92 2.12 -1.66 12.74
CA PHE A 92 0.73 -1.36 13.04
C PHE A 92 0.49 -1.36 14.54
N THR A 93 -0.46 -0.55 14.98
CA THR A 93 -1.12 -0.80 16.27
C THR A 93 -1.98 -2.06 16.16
N LYS A 94 -2.25 -2.73 17.29
CA LYS A 94 -3.08 -3.95 17.31
C LYS A 94 -4.43 -3.73 16.61
N LEU A 95 -5.07 -2.60 16.89
CA LEU A 95 -6.39 -2.28 16.33
C LEU A 95 -6.31 -1.96 14.83
N ALA A 96 -5.27 -1.28 14.38
CA ALA A 96 -5.06 -1.05 12.96
C ALA A 96 -4.86 -2.38 12.19
N GLY A 97 -4.07 -3.29 12.76
CA GLY A 97 -3.89 -4.64 12.22
C GLY A 97 -5.22 -5.40 12.13
N GLN A 98 -6.07 -5.34 13.15
CA GLN A 98 -7.39 -6.00 13.13
C GLN A 98 -8.28 -5.47 12.00
N ILE A 99 -8.32 -4.15 11.79
CA ILE A 99 -9.08 -3.54 10.71
C ILE A 99 -8.54 -4.01 9.35
N TYR A 100 -7.22 -3.97 9.17
CA TYR A 100 -6.57 -4.42 7.95
C TYR A 100 -6.95 -5.86 7.57
N HIS A 101 -6.91 -6.80 8.51
CA HIS A 101 -7.28 -8.20 8.24
C HIS A 101 -8.75 -8.32 7.88
N SER A 102 -9.63 -7.59 8.57
CA SER A 102 -11.06 -7.60 8.27
C SER A 102 -11.36 -7.10 6.84
N GLU A 103 -10.63 -6.09 6.35
CA GLU A 103 -10.77 -5.60 4.98
C GLU A 103 -10.24 -6.62 3.95
N LEU A 104 -9.09 -7.25 4.23
CA LEU A 104 -8.56 -8.28 3.35
C LEU A 104 -9.46 -9.52 3.27
N GLU A 105 -10.06 -9.93 4.39
CA GLU A 105 -11.04 -11.04 4.42
C GLU A 105 -12.31 -10.70 3.65
N ALA A 106 -12.74 -9.44 3.70
CA ALA A 106 -13.89 -8.94 2.93
C ALA A 106 -13.57 -8.71 1.45
N TRP A 107 -12.31 -8.85 1.02
CA TRP A 107 -11.92 -8.70 -0.37
C TRP A 107 -12.57 -9.83 -1.22
N PRO A 108 -13.51 -9.51 -2.14
CA PRO A 108 -14.14 -10.45 -3.02
C PRO A 108 -13.06 -11.08 -3.87
N GLN A 109 -13.05 -12.39 -3.80
CA GLN A 109 -12.30 -13.20 -4.73
C GLN A 109 -13.06 -13.09 -6.06
N LYS A 110 -12.40 -12.58 -7.11
CA LYS A 110 -12.93 -12.73 -8.46
C LYS A 110 -13.14 -14.23 -8.69
N SER A 111 -14.40 -14.64 -8.82
CA SER A 111 -14.82 -15.95 -9.33
C SER A 111 -14.53 -16.06 -10.81
#